data_AF-A0A1S3TAT3-F1
#
_entry.id   AF-A0A1S3TAT3-F1
#
_cell.length_a   1.000
_cell.length_b   1.000
_cell.length_c   1.000
_cell.angle_alpha   90.00
_cell.angle_beta   90.00
_cell.angle_gamma   90.00
#
_symmetry.space_group_name_H-M   'P 1'
#
loop_
_entity.id
_entity.type
_entity.pdbx_description
1 polymer ?
#
loop_
_entity_poly.entity_id
_entity_poly.type
_entity_poly.pdbx_seq_one_letter_code
_entity_poly.pdbx_strand_id
1 'polypeptide(L)'
;MAGKASFADQQMQVQENVHSQIKTFCTFMDEILLPKEKMVNEHEPESTVPRRSGLSFAVGRSNPVQNKLAAPETIPLSRAEVSQNVKNQLGYTVNVKPSQIPHKDAGQGLFLDGAVDVGAVVAFYPGIVYSPAYYRYIPGYPKVDALNPYLITRYDGNVINGQPWGCGGDNRELWHGWKSGEIKPDVKGAEPERGSERFWKLLSKPLEGYKGDNTEVIERRNPLALAHFANHPPKGVQPNVMICPYDFPLTESSMRVYIPNLLFGNAEVNMRRFGSFWFKGGSKISGSHVPLLKTLVLVATRPLQDEELLLNYRLSNTKRRPEWYIPVDEEEDRRRWS
;
A
#
# COMPACT_ATOMS: atom_id res chain seq x y z
N MET A 1 -18.26 22.07 17.82
CA MET A 1 -17.26 23.12 18.14
C MET A 1 -15.97 22.77 17.43
N ALA A 2 -15.59 23.50 16.37
CA ALA A 2 -14.26 23.36 15.79
C ALA A 2 -13.25 24.00 16.77
N GLY A 3 -12.28 23.21 17.24
CA GLY A 3 -11.37 23.62 18.32
C GLY A 3 -10.47 24.79 17.93
N LYS A 4 -10.05 25.59 18.92
CA LYS A 4 -9.10 26.72 18.79
C LYS A 4 -7.66 26.29 18.39
N ALA A 5 -7.43 25.00 18.11
CA ALA A 5 -6.13 24.46 17.74
C ALA A 5 -5.75 24.91 16.32
N SER A 6 -4.47 25.16 16.08
CA SER A 6 -4.00 25.53 14.74
C SER A 6 -4.17 24.36 13.77
N PHE A 7 -4.20 24.65 12.46
CA PHE A 7 -4.24 23.59 11.44
C PHE A 7 -3.08 22.60 11.58
N ALA A 8 -1.88 23.09 11.94
CA ALA A 8 -0.71 22.25 12.14
C ALA A 8 -0.89 21.29 13.33
N ASP A 9 -1.45 21.77 14.44
CA ASP A 9 -1.73 20.94 15.62
C ASP A 9 -2.78 19.88 15.31
N GLN A 10 -3.83 20.25 14.57
CA GLN A 10 -4.86 19.30 14.13
C GLN A 10 -4.29 18.23 13.19
N GLN A 11 -3.42 18.63 12.25
CA GLN A 11 -2.74 17.70 11.36
C GLN A 11 -1.83 16.73 12.13
N MET A 12 -1.07 17.24 13.10
CA MET A 12 -0.21 16.43 13.97
C MET A 12 -1.03 15.42 14.76
N GLN A 13 -2.12 15.86 15.40
CA GLN A 13 -3.01 14.99 16.16
C GLN A 13 -3.61 13.87 15.30
N VAL A 14 -4.00 14.17 14.05
CA VAL A 14 -4.48 13.14 13.11
C VAL A 14 -3.37 12.13 12.79
N GLN A 15 -2.14 12.59 12.51
CA GLN A 15 -1.02 11.68 12.24
C GLN A 15 -0.71 10.79 13.45
N GLU A 16 -0.67 11.35 14.66
CA GLU A 16 -0.42 10.60 15.90
C GLU A 16 -1.50 9.56 16.17
N ASN A 17 -2.77 9.90 15.98
CA ASN A 17 -3.88 8.98 16.15
C ASN A 17 -3.82 7.82 15.15
N VAL A 18 -3.55 8.11 13.88
CA VAL A 18 -3.38 7.08 12.83
C VAL A 18 -2.17 6.20 13.13
N HIS A 19 -1.05 6.82 13.50
CA HIS A 19 0.17 6.13 13.87
C HIS A 19 -0.06 5.16 15.04
N SER A 20 -0.73 5.60 16.10
CA SER A 20 -1.05 4.76 17.26
C SER A 20 -1.88 3.54 16.87
N GLN A 21 -2.89 3.69 16.02
CA GLN A 21 -3.72 2.57 15.55
C GLN A 21 -2.91 1.57 14.71
N ILE A 22 -2.06 2.07 13.81
CA ILE A 22 -1.16 1.24 12.99
C ILE A 22 -0.17 0.49 13.88
N LYS A 23 0.38 1.14 14.90
CA LYS A 23 1.26 0.50 15.88
C LYS A 23 0.56 -0.63 16.62
N THR A 24 -0.65 -0.41 17.11
CA THR A 24 -1.48 -1.46 17.73
C THR A 24 -1.71 -2.63 16.76
N PHE A 25 -2.07 -2.36 15.51
CA PHE A 25 -2.21 -3.40 14.48
C PHE A 25 -0.90 -4.18 14.26
N CYS A 26 0.25 -3.51 14.19
CA CYS A 26 1.55 -4.18 14.04
C CYS A 26 1.89 -5.07 15.24
N THR A 27 1.59 -4.63 16.47
CA THR A 27 1.77 -5.45 17.67
C THR A 27 0.92 -6.72 17.61
N PHE A 28 -0.33 -6.62 17.19
CA PHE A 28 -1.20 -7.77 16.97
C PHE A 28 -0.67 -8.71 15.88
N MET A 29 -0.18 -8.16 14.76
CA MET A 29 0.45 -8.98 13.73
C MET A 29 1.68 -9.74 14.25
N ASP A 30 2.50 -9.11 15.10
CA ASP A 30 3.63 -9.79 15.76
C ASP A 30 3.17 -10.92 16.67
N GLU A 31 2.17 -10.69 17.53
CA GLU A 31 1.60 -11.72 18.41
C GLU A 31 1.03 -12.93 17.65
N ILE A 32 0.46 -12.69 16.48
CA ILE A 32 -0.15 -13.71 15.61
C ILE A 32 0.92 -14.49 14.84
N LEU A 33 1.93 -13.80 14.31
CA LEU A 33 2.84 -14.37 13.31
C LEU A 33 4.19 -14.80 13.88
N LEU A 34 4.65 -14.23 14.99
CA LEU A 34 5.96 -14.57 15.54
C LEU A 34 5.86 -15.79 16.47
N PRO A 35 6.82 -16.72 16.41
CA PRO A 35 6.91 -17.80 17.38
C PRO A 35 6.98 -17.22 18.79
N LYS A 36 6.11 -17.70 19.69
CA LYS A 36 6.27 -17.44 21.13
C LYS A 36 7.57 -18.13 21.53
N GLU A 37 8.60 -17.36 21.91
CA GLU A 37 9.84 -17.94 22.41
C GLU A 37 9.49 -18.99 23.48
N LYS A 38 10.06 -20.19 23.33
CA LYS A 38 10.03 -21.19 24.39
C LYS A 38 10.75 -20.55 25.59
N MET A 39 10.02 -20.13 26.61
CA MET A 39 10.57 -19.98 27.95
C MET A 39 11.03 -21.37 28.41
N VAL A 40 12.22 -21.78 28.01
CA VAL A 40 12.89 -22.96 28.53
C VAL A 40 14.23 -22.47 29.09
N ASN A 41 14.29 -22.54 30.41
CA ASN A 41 15.45 -22.27 31.25
C ASN A 41 16.77 -22.71 30.61
N GLU A 42 17.75 -21.81 30.72
CA GLU A 42 19.16 -22.15 30.75
C GLU A 42 19.41 -23.20 31.84
N HIS A 43 19.62 -24.45 31.43
CA HIS A 43 20.43 -25.38 32.18
C HIS A 43 21.28 -26.16 31.17
N GLU A 44 22.49 -25.65 30.96
CA GLU A 44 23.59 -26.41 30.36
C GLU A 44 23.85 -27.69 31.16
N PRO A 45 24.25 -28.76 30.47
CA PRO A 45 25.29 -29.62 31.01
C PRO A 45 26.54 -29.47 30.14
N GLU A 46 27.63 -29.10 30.81
CA GLU A 46 28.99 -29.16 30.31
C GLU A 46 29.27 -30.50 29.62
N SER A 47 29.81 -30.46 28.40
CA SER A 47 30.54 -31.60 27.86
C SER A 47 31.88 -31.16 27.29
N THR A 48 32.90 -31.70 27.94
CA THR A 48 34.33 -31.59 27.69
C THR A 48 34.73 -32.08 26.30
N VAL A 49 35.55 -31.31 25.59
CA VAL A 49 36.40 -31.81 24.48
C VAL A 49 37.85 -31.87 24.98
N PRO A 50 38.75 -32.77 24.49
CA PRO A 50 39.37 -32.48 23.19
C PRO A 50 39.95 -33.66 22.35
N ARG A 51 40.27 -33.30 21.10
CA ARG A 51 41.28 -33.81 20.13
C ARG A 51 40.77 -34.70 18.99
N ARG A 52 40.76 -34.25 17.72
CA ARG A 52 41.81 -33.84 16.73
C ARG A 52 42.23 -35.02 15.83
N SER A 53 41.79 -34.98 14.57
CA SER A 53 42.61 -35.01 13.33
C SER A 53 41.92 -35.76 12.20
N GLY A 54 41.88 -35.15 11.02
CA GLY A 54 41.47 -35.80 9.78
C GLY A 54 41.37 -34.78 8.66
N LEU A 55 42.45 -34.67 7.88
CA LEU A 55 42.51 -33.91 6.65
C LEU A 55 41.32 -34.23 5.74
N SER A 56 40.64 -33.21 5.22
CA SER A 56 39.90 -33.37 3.97
C SER A 56 39.93 -32.10 3.13
N PHE A 57 40.12 -32.35 1.85
CA PHE A 57 40.53 -31.45 0.79
C PHE A 57 39.63 -30.24 0.61
N ALA A 58 40.26 -29.09 0.39
CA ALA A 58 39.62 -27.89 -0.13
C ALA A 58 39.10 -28.15 -1.55
N VAL A 59 37.78 -28.15 -1.71
CA VAL A 59 37.10 -27.94 -2.99
C VAL A 59 36.25 -26.69 -2.82
N GLY A 60 36.61 -25.64 -3.56
CA GLY A 60 35.93 -24.35 -3.55
C GLY A 60 34.46 -24.52 -3.90
N ARG A 61 33.62 -24.48 -2.87
CA ARG A 61 32.18 -24.31 -3.02
C ARG A 61 31.93 -22.81 -3.20
N SER A 62 31.43 -22.47 -4.36
CA SER A 62 30.78 -21.19 -4.64
C SER A 62 29.89 -20.82 -3.46
N ASN A 63 30.18 -19.70 -2.81
CA ASN A 63 29.28 -19.08 -1.83
C ASN A 63 28.01 -18.67 -2.58
N PRO A 64 26.82 -19.26 -2.33
CA PRO A 64 25.63 -18.46 -2.49
C PRO A 64 25.71 -17.49 -1.31
N VAL A 65 26.04 -16.22 -1.60
CA VAL A 65 25.85 -15.13 -0.65
C VAL A 65 24.35 -15.07 -0.36
N GLN A 66 23.91 -15.90 0.58
CA GLN A 66 22.64 -15.81 1.26
C GLN A 66 22.70 -14.54 2.10
N ASN A 67 22.39 -13.40 1.48
CA ASN A 67 21.83 -12.30 2.24
C ASN A 67 20.40 -12.71 2.61
N LYS A 68 20.28 -13.56 3.64
CA LYS A 68 19.06 -13.69 4.43
C LYS A 68 18.81 -12.30 5.04
N LEU A 69 18.00 -11.48 4.39
CA LEU A 69 17.48 -10.27 5.00
C LEU A 69 16.75 -10.69 6.29
N ALA A 70 17.21 -10.13 7.40
CA ALA A 70 17.00 -10.57 8.78
C ALA A 70 15.57 -10.34 9.31
N ALA A 71 14.54 -10.75 8.56
CA ALA A 71 13.19 -10.80 9.10
C ALA A 71 13.01 -12.09 9.92
N PRO A 72 12.39 -12.02 11.10
CA PRO A 72 12.07 -13.22 11.88
C PRO A 72 11.23 -14.20 11.05
N GLU A 73 11.53 -15.49 11.20
CA GLU A 73 10.67 -16.55 10.66
C GLU A 73 9.29 -16.46 11.29
N THR A 74 8.24 -16.55 10.47
CA THR A 74 6.85 -16.49 10.94
C THR A 74 6.25 -17.88 11.02
N ILE A 75 5.28 -18.05 11.92
CA ILE A 75 4.39 -19.20 11.96
C ILE A 75 3.69 -19.35 10.57
N PRO A 76 3.59 -20.57 10.02
CA PRO A 76 3.01 -20.82 8.69
C PRO A 76 1.48 -20.77 8.73
N LEU A 77 0.92 -19.59 9.02
CA LEU A 77 -0.51 -19.32 8.95
C LEU A 77 -0.90 -18.89 7.53
N SER A 78 -2.03 -19.39 7.04
CA SER A 78 -2.69 -18.90 5.84
C SER A 78 -3.22 -17.48 6.03
N ARG A 79 -3.44 -16.74 4.93
CA ARG A 79 -4.02 -15.40 4.98
C ARG A 79 -5.39 -15.37 5.67
N ALA A 80 -6.20 -16.42 5.52
CA ALA A 80 -7.50 -16.52 6.17
C ALA A 80 -7.37 -16.66 7.70
N GLU A 81 -6.42 -17.47 8.17
CA GLU A 81 -6.14 -17.61 9.60
C GLU A 81 -5.59 -16.29 10.18
N VAL A 82 -4.68 -15.61 9.47
CA VAL A 82 -4.18 -14.29 9.89
C VAL A 82 -5.34 -13.30 9.98
N SER A 83 -6.21 -13.22 8.97
CA SER A 83 -7.37 -12.33 8.95
C SER A 83 -8.32 -12.62 10.14
N GLN A 84 -8.60 -13.89 10.43
CA GLN A 84 -9.46 -14.27 11.54
C GLN A 84 -8.84 -13.94 12.90
N ASN A 85 -7.53 -14.15 13.07
CA ASN A 85 -6.84 -13.79 14.32
C ASN A 85 -6.80 -12.26 14.51
N VAL A 86 -6.56 -11.50 13.44
CA VAL A 86 -6.63 -10.03 13.47
C VAL A 86 -8.04 -9.58 13.86
N LYS A 87 -9.08 -10.18 13.28
CA LYS A 87 -10.47 -9.89 13.68
C LYS A 87 -10.72 -10.19 15.16
N ASN A 88 -10.19 -11.29 15.68
CA ASN A 88 -10.38 -11.64 17.09
C ASN A 88 -9.70 -10.63 18.04
N GLN A 89 -8.60 -9.99 17.63
CA GLN A 89 -7.88 -9.01 18.45
C GLN A 89 -8.36 -7.57 18.25
N LEU A 90 -8.62 -7.15 17.01
CA LEU A 90 -9.08 -5.79 16.67
C LEU A 90 -10.60 -5.61 16.74
N GLY A 91 -11.36 -6.70 16.72
CA GLY A 91 -12.83 -6.68 16.58
C GLY A 91 -13.33 -6.57 15.15
N TYR A 92 -12.44 -6.40 14.16
CA TYR A 92 -12.80 -6.34 12.75
C TYR A 92 -11.66 -6.80 11.81
N THR A 93 -12.03 -7.09 10.57
CA THR A 93 -11.12 -7.26 9.43
C THR A 93 -11.81 -6.73 8.16
N VAL A 94 -11.14 -6.81 7.02
CA VAL A 94 -11.74 -6.47 5.71
C VAL A 94 -11.61 -7.62 4.72
N ASN A 95 -12.57 -7.72 3.82
CA ASN A 95 -12.65 -8.78 2.82
C ASN A 95 -13.05 -8.22 1.45
N VAL A 96 -12.57 -8.86 0.39
CA VAL A 96 -12.98 -8.53 -0.98
C VAL A 96 -14.10 -9.48 -1.39
N LYS A 97 -15.23 -8.94 -1.84
CA LYS A 97 -16.40 -9.68 -2.32
C LYS A 97 -16.98 -8.97 -3.55
N PRO A 98 -17.86 -9.60 -4.35
CA PRO A 98 -18.63 -8.88 -5.36
C PRO A 98 -19.32 -7.66 -4.76
N SER A 99 -19.17 -6.50 -5.41
CA SER A 99 -19.75 -5.23 -4.92
C SER A 99 -21.28 -5.29 -4.92
N GLN A 100 -21.91 -4.60 -3.97
CA GLN A 100 -23.37 -4.44 -3.90
C GLN A 100 -23.87 -3.26 -4.74
N ILE A 101 -22.96 -2.48 -5.34
CA ILE A 101 -23.31 -1.37 -6.22
C ILE A 101 -24.01 -1.93 -7.47
N PRO A 102 -25.22 -1.44 -7.82
CA PRO A 102 -25.98 -1.93 -8.98
C PRO A 102 -25.43 -1.39 -10.30
N HIS A 103 -24.18 -1.72 -10.62
CA HIS A 103 -23.51 -1.33 -11.85
C HIS A 103 -22.61 -2.45 -12.37
N LYS A 104 -22.67 -2.73 -13.68
CA LYS A 104 -21.92 -3.82 -14.33
C LYS A 104 -20.40 -3.74 -14.12
N ASP A 105 -19.88 -2.52 -14.02
CA ASP A 105 -18.44 -2.25 -13.87
C ASP A 105 -18.00 -2.13 -12.40
N ALA A 106 -18.90 -2.31 -11.42
CA ALA A 106 -18.53 -2.23 -10.00
C ALA A 106 -17.64 -3.39 -9.54
N GLY A 107 -17.71 -4.54 -10.21
CA GLY A 107 -16.79 -5.66 -10.01
C GLY A 107 -16.72 -6.13 -8.55
N GLN A 108 -15.54 -6.01 -7.95
CA GLN A 108 -15.29 -6.34 -6.55
C GLN A 108 -15.33 -5.09 -5.67
N GLY A 109 -15.84 -5.23 -4.45
CA GLY A 109 -15.83 -4.21 -3.41
C GLY A 109 -15.07 -4.66 -2.17
N LEU A 110 -14.68 -3.68 -1.35
CA LEU A 110 -14.08 -3.90 -0.04
C LEU A 110 -15.18 -3.90 1.03
N PHE A 111 -15.22 -4.91 1.89
CA PHE A 111 -16.23 -5.05 2.93
C PHE A 111 -15.57 -5.12 4.29
N LEU A 112 -16.12 -4.38 5.25
CA LEU A 112 -15.82 -4.57 6.67
C LEU A 112 -16.49 -5.87 7.16
N ASP A 113 -15.81 -6.59 8.05
CA ASP A 113 -16.35 -7.72 8.78
C ASP A 113 -16.01 -7.54 10.27
N GLY A 114 -17.02 -7.22 11.08
CA GLY A 114 -16.89 -6.67 12.42
C GLY A 114 -17.46 -5.24 12.52
N ALA A 115 -17.11 -4.55 13.61
CA ALA A 115 -17.60 -3.20 13.89
C ALA A 115 -16.44 -2.25 14.25
N VAL A 116 -16.55 -1.00 13.83
CA VAL A 116 -15.58 0.07 14.14
C VAL A 116 -16.26 1.39 14.43
N ASP A 117 -15.64 2.20 15.28
CA ASP A 117 -16.06 3.58 15.54
C ASP A 117 -15.56 4.56 14.47
N VAL A 118 -16.15 5.76 14.47
CA VAL A 118 -15.65 6.88 13.67
C VAL A 118 -14.18 7.18 13.99
N GLY A 119 -13.37 7.43 12.96
CA GLY A 119 -11.94 7.70 13.11
C GLY A 119 -11.06 6.45 13.16
N ALA A 120 -11.64 5.24 13.10
CA ALA A 120 -10.87 4.01 13.01
C ALA A 120 -10.18 3.89 11.64
N VAL A 121 -8.89 3.51 11.64
CA VAL A 121 -8.14 3.08 10.46
C VAL A 121 -8.64 1.70 10.07
N VAL A 122 -9.24 1.54 8.89
CA VAL A 122 -9.86 0.27 8.48
C VAL A 122 -9.10 -0.48 7.39
N ALA A 123 -8.27 0.21 6.61
CA ALA A 123 -7.49 -0.40 5.55
C ALA A 123 -6.28 0.45 5.14
N PHE A 124 -5.22 -0.20 4.65
CA PHE A 124 -4.08 0.43 3.99
C PHE A 124 -4.28 0.42 2.48
N TYR A 125 -3.87 1.50 1.81
CA TYR A 125 -3.72 1.53 0.37
C TYR A 125 -2.33 0.99 0.01
N PRO A 126 -2.24 -0.25 -0.47
CA PRO A 126 -0.97 -0.89 -0.70
C PRO A 126 -0.39 -0.47 -2.05
N GLY A 127 0.87 -0.86 -2.29
CA GLY A 127 1.46 -0.78 -3.62
C GLY A 127 2.75 0.01 -3.69
N ILE A 128 3.16 0.30 -4.92
CA ILE A 128 4.39 1.05 -5.19
C ILE A 128 4.09 2.55 -5.10
N VAL A 129 4.91 3.28 -4.34
CA VAL A 129 4.87 4.73 -4.19
C VAL A 129 5.86 5.37 -5.16
N TYR A 130 5.35 6.23 -6.04
CA TYR A 130 6.14 7.02 -6.98
C TYR A 130 6.10 8.48 -6.55
N SER A 131 7.27 9.05 -6.29
CA SER A 131 7.39 10.51 -6.18
C SER A 131 7.22 11.16 -7.57
N PRO A 132 6.94 12.46 -7.64
CA PRO A 132 6.79 13.15 -8.93
C PRO A 132 8.00 12.99 -9.87
N ALA A 133 9.19 12.67 -9.34
CA ALA A 133 10.42 12.49 -10.11
C ALA A 133 10.36 11.22 -10.97
N TYR A 134 9.52 10.26 -10.55
CA TYR A 134 9.45 8.92 -11.11
C TYR A 134 8.16 8.66 -11.88
N TYR A 135 7.31 9.66 -12.15
CA TYR A 135 6.06 9.48 -12.91
C TYR A 135 6.23 8.76 -14.25
N ARG A 136 7.35 9.03 -14.96
CA ARG A 136 7.66 8.38 -16.25
C ARG A 136 7.86 6.86 -16.15
N TYR A 137 8.04 6.33 -14.94
CA TYR A 137 8.21 4.90 -14.68
C TYR A 137 6.92 4.22 -14.22
N ILE A 138 5.83 4.97 -14.05
CA ILE A 138 4.52 4.38 -13.80
C ILE A 138 4.10 3.64 -15.08
N PRO A 139 3.71 2.35 -15.00
CA PRO A 139 3.25 1.60 -16.16
C PRO A 139 2.12 2.32 -16.90
N GLY A 140 2.23 2.39 -18.24
CA GLY A 140 1.25 3.07 -19.10
C GLY A 140 1.50 4.57 -19.29
N TYR A 141 2.55 5.14 -18.70
CA TYR A 141 2.87 6.57 -18.88
C TYR A 141 2.95 6.97 -20.36
N PRO A 142 2.37 8.13 -20.76
CA PRO A 142 1.71 9.13 -19.93
C PRO A 142 0.24 8.83 -19.57
N LYS A 143 -0.40 7.84 -20.20
CA LYS A 143 -1.81 7.45 -19.97
C LYS A 143 -1.91 6.33 -18.93
N VAL A 144 -1.38 6.60 -17.75
CA VAL A 144 -1.24 5.62 -16.67
C VAL A 144 -2.58 5.05 -16.17
N ASP A 145 -3.65 5.83 -16.28
CA ASP A 145 -5.01 5.53 -15.82
C ASP A 145 -5.79 4.62 -16.76
N ALA A 146 -5.44 4.58 -18.04
CA ALA A 146 -6.20 3.87 -19.07
C ALA A 146 -6.33 2.35 -18.81
N LEU A 147 -5.35 1.76 -18.13
CA LEU A 147 -5.29 0.31 -17.84
C LEU A 147 -5.08 -0.01 -16.35
N ASN A 148 -5.09 1.01 -15.48
CA ASN A 148 -4.81 0.85 -14.07
C ASN A 148 -5.83 1.61 -13.20
N PRO A 149 -6.91 0.92 -12.76
CA PRO A 149 -7.92 1.53 -11.90
C PRO A 149 -7.44 1.75 -10.46
N TYR A 150 -6.26 1.26 -10.09
CA TYR A 150 -5.74 1.26 -8.73
C TYR A 150 -4.65 2.30 -8.49
N LEU A 151 -4.61 3.37 -9.31
CA LEU A 151 -3.76 4.53 -9.08
C LEU A 151 -4.46 5.55 -8.21
N ILE A 152 -3.74 6.07 -7.22
CA ILE A 152 -4.23 7.15 -6.36
C ILE A 152 -3.14 8.20 -6.14
N THR A 153 -3.53 9.47 -6.13
CA THR A 153 -2.61 10.59 -5.92
C THR A 153 -2.82 11.21 -4.54
N ARG A 154 -1.73 11.36 -3.80
CA ARG A 154 -1.67 12.10 -2.54
C ARG A 154 -1.65 13.61 -2.79
N TYR A 155 -2.01 14.38 -1.77
CA TYR A 155 -2.01 15.85 -1.83
C TYR A 155 -0.62 16.45 -2.14
N ASP A 156 0.44 15.75 -1.73
CA ASP A 156 1.84 16.14 -1.95
C ASP A 156 2.40 15.69 -3.32
N GLY A 157 1.57 15.08 -4.16
CA GLY A 157 1.95 14.62 -5.50
C GLY A 157 2.58 13.23 -5.54
N ASN A 158 2.70 12.50 -4.44
CA ASN A 158 3.07 11.09 -4.56
C ASN A 158 1.91 10.28 -5.16
N VAL A 159 2.22 9.32 -6.03
CA VAL A 159 1.25 8.41 -6.64
C VAL A 159 1.48 7.00 -6.09
N ILE A 160 0.42 6.34 -5.61
CA ILE A 160 0.47 4.95 -5.17
C ILE A 160 -0.21 4.07 -6.22
N ASN A 161 0.49 3.03 -6.66
CA ASN A 161 -0.01 2.02 -7.59
C ASN A 161 -0.29 0.70 -6.86
N GLY A 162 -1.58 0.44 -6.58
CA GLY A 162 -2.03 -0.78 -5.90
C GLY A 162 -2.09 -2.03 -6.79
N GLN A 163 -2.05 -1.88 -8.13
CA GLN A 163 -2.25 -3.00 -9.06
C GLN A 163 -1.27 -4.17 -8.86
N PRO A 164 0.04 -3.95 -8.60
CA PRO A 164 0.96 -5.05 -8.37
C PRO A 164 0.72 -5.78 -7.05
N TRP A 165 0.12 -5.10 -6.06
CA TRP A 165 -0.20 -5.73 -4.77
C TRP A 165 -1.26 -6.82 -4.92
N GLY A 166 -2.28 -6.60 -5.77
CA GLY A 166 -3.39 -7.54 -5.96
C GLY A 166 -4.18 -7.73 -4.66
N CYS A 167 -4.38 -8.99 -4.25
CA CYS A 167 -5.03 -9.32 -2.98
C CYS A 167 -4.01 -9.63 -1.86
N GLY A 168 -2.74 -9.24 -2.02
CA GLY A 168 -1.65 -9.70 -1.16
C GLY A 168 -1.07 -11.04 -1.62
N GLY A 169 -0.57 -11.83 -0.68
CA GLY A 169 0.07 -13.12 -0.90
C GLY A 169 0.02 -14.00 0.35
N ASP A 170 0.62 -15.18 0.28
CA ASP A 170 0.46 -16.21 1.31
C ASP A 170 1.63 -16.27 2.30
N ASN A 171 2.66 -15.46 2.12
CA ASN A 171 3.87 -15.52 2.94
C ASN A 171 4.47 -14.12 3.20
N ARG A 172 5.34 -14.06 4.21
CA ARG A 172 6.35 -13.02 4.31
C ARG A 172 7.41 -13.27 3.23
N GLU A 173 7.60 -12.31 2.33
CA GLU A 173 8.49 -12.49 1.17
C GLU A 173 9.29 -11.23 0.88
N LEU A 174 10.42 -11.41 0.17
CA LEU A 174 11.11 -10.29 -0.46
C LEU A 174 10.25 -9.81 -1.64
N TRP A 175 9.65 -8.63 -1.49
CA TRP A 175 8.72 -8.08 -2.45
C TRP A 175 9.37 -6.93 -3.25
N HIS A 176 9.26 -7.03 -4.57
CA HIS A 176 9.87 -6.12 -5.54
C HIS A 176 8.84 -5.22 -6.25
N GLY A 177 7.55 -5.38 -5.93
CA GLY A 177 6.48 -4.61 -6.55
C GLY A 177 6.12 -4.99 -7.99
N TRP A 178 6.70 -6.06 -8.57
CA TRP A 178 6.32 -6.55 -9.89
C TRP A 178 5.55 -7.86 -9.80
N LYS A 179 4.53 -8.02 -10.65
CA LYS A 179 3.92 -9.34 -10.88
C LYS A 179 4.83 -10.10 -11.83
N SER A 180 5.37 -11.24 -11.39
CA SER A 180 5.96 -12.23 -12.31
C SER A 180 4.86 -12.71 -13.25
N GLY A 181 4.95 -12.33 -14.51
CA GLY A 181 3.90 -12.56 -15.50
C GLY A 181 3.45 -11.24 -16.08
N GLU A 182 4.00 -10.92 -17.24
CA GLU A 182 3.54 -9.88 -18.14
C GLU A 182 2.01 -9.83 -18.16
N ILE A 183 1.44 -8.63 -18.05
CA ILE A 183 0.04 -8.40 -18.36
C ILE A 183 -0.12 -8.74 -19.85
N LYS A 184 -0.48 -9.98 -20.16
CA LYS A 184 -1.16 -10.27 -21.42
C LYS A 184 -2.54 -9.66 -21.27
N PRO A 185 -2.92 -8.62 -22.04
CA PRO A 185 -4.30 -8.19 -22.06
C PRO A 185 -5.09 -9.37 -22.64
N ASP A 186 -5.95 -9.98 -21.83
CA ASP A 186 -6.93 -10.95 -22.30
C ASP A 186 -7.99 -10.18 -23.08
N VAL A 187 -7.70 -9.95 -24.37
CA VAL A 187 -8.64 -9.31 -25.29
C VAL A 187 -9.55 -10.41 -25.86
N LYS A 188 -10.55 -10.81 -25.06
CA LYS A 188 -11.76 -11.42 -25.59
C LYS A 188 -12.88 -10.38 -25.52
N GLY A 189 -12.98 -9.56 -26.58
CA GLY A 189 -14.15 -8.71 -26.81
C GLY A 189 -13.89 -7.23 -27.14
N ALA A 190 -12.66 -6.79 -27.44
CA ALA A 190 -12.45 -5.40 -27.82
C ALA A 190 -12.86 -5.14 -29.29
N GLU A 191 -13.75 -4.16 -29.46
CA GLU A 191 -14.04 -3.46 -30.72
C GLU A 191 -12.75 -3.05 -31.47
N PRO A 192 -12.77 -2.91 -32.81
CA PRO A 192 -11.58 -2.63 -33.59
C PRO A 192 -10.89 -1.31 -33.15
N GLU A 193 -9.64 -1.46 -32.70
CA GLU A 193 -8.78 -0.40 -32.17
C GLU A 193 -8.64 0.81 -33.13
N ARG A 194 -8.82 2.03 -32.62
CA ARG A 194 -8.58 3.27 -33.39
C ARG A 194 -7.07 3.52 -33.55
N GLY A 195 -6.64 3.99 -34.72
CA GLY A 195 -5.22 4.17 -35.08
C GLY A 195 -4.38 5.01 -34.11
N SER A 196 -5.01 5.91 -33.33
CA SER A 196 -4.32 6.67 -32.29
C SER A 196 -3.84 5.83 -31.11
N GLU A 197 -4.54 4.75 -30.74
CA GLU A 197 -4.17 3.91 -29.61
C GLU A 197 -2.92 3.07 -29.89
N ARG A 198 -2.78 2.58 -31.13
CA ARG A 198 -1.56 1.89 -31.58
C ARG A 198 -0.33 2.81 -31.57
N PHE A 199 -0.49 4.06 -31.98
CA PHE A 199 0.58 5.06 -31.94
C PHE A 199 1.04 5.34 -30.50
N TRP A 200 0.10 5.47 -29.56
CA TRP A 200 0.46 5.68 -28.15
C TRP A 200 1.07 4.45 -27.49
N LYS A 201 0.62 3.23 -27.83
CA LYS A 201 1.21 1.98 -27.33
C LYS A 201 2.68 1.80 -27.73
N LEU A 202 3.07 2.35 -28.89
CA LEU A 202 4.46 2.41 -29.36
C LEU A 202 5.31 3.45 -28.61
N LEU A 203 4.70 4.54 -28.12
CA LEU A 203 5.36 5.62 -27.39
C LEU A 203 5.29 5.48 -25.86
N SER A 204 4.36 4.68 -25.34
CA SER A 204 4.09 4.46 -23.92
C SER A 204 4.91 3.33 -23.32
N LYS A 205 6.00 2.92 -23.97
CA LYS A 205 6.96 2.05 -23.30
C LYS A 205 7.50 2.85 -22.12
N PRO A 206 7.23 2.43 -20.87
CA PRO A 206 8.02 2.94 -19.75
C PRO A 206 9.49 2.75 -20.12
N LEU A 207 10.42 3.51 -19.54
CA LEU A 207 11.83 3.21 -19.70
C LEU A 207 12.11 1.80 -19.15
N GLU A 208 11.93 0.79 -20.00
CA GLU A 208 12.18 -0.63 -19.76
C GLU A 208 13.68 -0.74 -19.52
N GLY A 209 14.05 -0.88 -18.25
CA GLY A 209 15.45 -0.96 -17.85
C GLY A 209 15.69 -0.58 -16.40
N TYR A 210 14.98 0.42 -15.85
CA TYR A 210 15.11 0.74 -14.43
C TYR A 210 14.15 -0.09 -13.59
N LYS A 211 14.58 -1.31 -13.35
CA LYS A 211 14.13 -2.17 -12.26
C LYS A 211 14.55 -1.46 -10.96
N GLY A 212 13.68 -0.66 -10.36
CA GLY A 212 13.98 -0.01 -9.08
C GLY A 212 14.56 -1.05 -8.11
N ASP A 213 15.78 -0.81 -7.62
CA ASP A 213 16.53 -1.75 -6.78
C ASP A 213 15.95 -1.92 -5.36
N ASN A 214 14.79 -1.31 -5.09
CA ASN A 214 14.19 -1.36 -3.76
C ASN A 214 13.40 -2.65 -3.62
N THR A 215 13.96 -3.56 -2.84
CA THR A 215 13.36 -4.85 -2.51
C THR A 215 13.23 -4.91 -1.00
N GLU A 216 12.03 -5.15 -0.49
CA GLU A 216 11.77 -5.11 0.95
C GLU A 216 11.11 -6.40 1.39
N VAL A 217 11.48 -6.90 2.56
CA VAL A 217 10.78 -8.04 3.15
C VAL A 217 9.46 -7.53 3.71
N ILE A 218 8.33 -7.97 3.14
CA ILE A 218 6.99 -7.52 3.51
C ILE A 218 6.09 -8.72 3.82
N GLU A 219 5.25 -8.56 4.83
CA GLU A 219 4.17 -9.47 5.17
C GLU A 219 3.01 -9.31 4.18
N ARG A 220 2.95 -10.20 3.18
CA ARG A 220 1.92 -10.14 2.12
C ARG A 220 0.57 -10.66 2.58
N ARG A 221 0.49 -11.30 3.76
CA ARG A 221 -0.75 -11.74 4.41
C ARG A 221 -1.48 -10.63 5.18
N ASN A 222 -1.00 -9.38 5.17
CA ASN A 222 -1.66 -8.26 5.85
C ASN A 222 -3.14 -8.15 5.40
N PRO A 223 -4.11 -8.44 6.28
CA PRO A 223 -5.53 -8.50 5.90
C PRO A 223 -6.13 -7.11 5.64
N LEU A 224 -5.52 -6.04 6.16
CA LEU A 224 -5.97 -4.66 5.99
C LEU A 224 -5.43 -4.02 4.71
N ALA A 225 -4.53 -4.66 3.97
CA ALA A 225 -3.88 -4.12 2.77
C ALA A 225 -4.73 -4.29 1.50
N LEU A 226 -5.97 -3.79 1.52
CA LEU A 226 -6.98 -3.99 0.47
C LEU A 226 -7.76 -2.71 0.10
N ALA A 227 -7.31 -1.53 0.54
CA ALA A 227 -8.06 -0.28 0.34
C ALA A 227 -8.31 0.07 -1.14
N HIS A 228 -7.47 -0.39 -2.06
CA HIS A 228 -7.64 -0.17 -3.51
C HIS A 228 -8.86 -0.89 -4.09
N PHE A 229 -9.53 -1.75 -3.34
CA PHE A 229 -10.83 -2.34 -3.70
C PHE A 229 -12.05 -1.54 -3.21
N ALA A 230 -11.86 -0.46 -2.45
CA ALA A 230 -12.98 0.39 -2.04
C ALA A 230 -13.57 1.11 -3.26
N ASN A 231 -14.88 1.00 -3.47
CA ASN A 231 -15.56 1.56 -4.63
C ASN A 231 -16.07 2.98 -4.39
N HIS A 232 -16.33 3.70 -5.47
CA HIS A 232 -17.08 4.94 -5.40
C HIS A 232 -18.54 4.69 -5.03
N PRO A 233 -19.16 5.47 -4.12
CA PRO A 233 -20.58 5.30 -3.83
C PRO A 233 -21.47 5.54 -5.07
N PRO A 234 -22.61 4.85 -5.19
CA PRO A 234 -23.62 5.18 -6.19
C PRO A 234 -24.34 6.49 -5.86
N LYS A 235 -25.14 6.98 -6.82
CA LYS A 235 -25.93 8.21 -6.65
C LYS A 235 -26.72 8.20 -5.35
N GLY A 236 -26.60 9.27 -4.57
CA GLY A 236 -27.37 9.48 -3.35
C GLY A 236 -26.90 8.66 -2.14
N VAL A 237 -25.85 7.86 -2.28
CA VAL A 237 -25.20 7.16 -1.16
C VAL A 237 -23.98 7.97 -0.72
N GLN A 238 -23.83 8.15 0.59
CA GLN A 238 -22.65 8.82 1.14
C GLN A 238 -21.47 7.85 1.23
N PRO A 239 -20.23 8.31 0.95
CA PRO A 239 -19.04 7.54 1.29
C PRO A 239 -19.00 7.33 2.80
N ASN A 240 -18.54 6.16 3.24
CA ASN A 240 -18.45 5.82 4.66
C ASN A 240 -16.99 5.74 5.14
N VAL A 241 -16.03 5.84 4.21
CA VAL A 241 -14.59 5.97 4.49
C VAL A 241 -13.96 7.14 3.74
N MET A 242 -12.88 7.68 4.30
CA MET A 242 -12.08 8.74 3.69
C MET A 242 -10.60 8.39 3.67
N ILE A 243 -9.86 8.96 2.71
CA ILE A 243 -8.41 8.84 2.65
C ILE A 243 -7.78 9.73 3.72
N CYS A 244 -6.95 9.14 4.57
CA CYS A 244 -6.01 9.87 5.42
C CYS A 244 -4.59 9.62 4.90
N PRO A 245 -3.88 10.64 4.39
CA PRO A 245 -2.45 10.55 4.15
C PRO A 245 -1.72 10.23 5.44
N TYR A 246 -0.82 9.26 5.39
CA TYR A 246 -0.01 8.87 6.54
C TYR A 246 1.46 8.77 6.12
N ASP A 247 2.32 9.42 6.88
CA ASP A 247 3.76 9.45 6.65
C ASP A 247 4.43 8.49 7.62
N PHE A 248 4.73 7.28 7.14
CA PHE A 248 5.33 6.25 7.97
C PHE A 248 6.83 6.53 8.18
N PRO A 249 7.30 6.66 9.43
CA PRO A 249 8.72 6.88 9.71
C PRO A 249 9.52 5.59 9.49
N LEU A 250 10.45 5.59 8.53
CA LEU A 250 11.28 4.43 8.20
C LEU A 250 12.29 4.07 9.31
N THR A 251 12.41 4.89 10.36
CA THR A 251 13.13 4.55 11.58
C THR A 251 12.45 3.45 12.40
N GLU A 252 11.14 3.21 12.19
CA GLU A 252 10.38 2.16 12.89
C GLU A 252 10.46 0.82 12.15
N SER A 253 11.68 0.26 12.13
CA SER A 253 12.01 -0.95 11.38
C SER A 253 11.18 -2.18 11.77
N SER A 254 10.70 -2.28 13.01
CA SER A 254 9.85 -3.39 13.45
C SER A 254 8.48 -3.40 12.75
N MET A 255 7.88 -2.21 12.55
CA MET A 255 6.58 -2.08 11.89
C MET A 255 6.69 -2.16 10.37
N ARG A 256 7.87 -1.85 9.81
CA ARG A 256 8.12 -1.76 8.37
C ARG A 256 7.62 -2.97 7.59
N VAL A 257 7.78 -4.18 8.13
CA VAL A 257 7.37 -5.44 7.48
C VAL A 257 5.85 -5.50 7.23
N TYR A 258 5.04 -4.78 8.00
CA TYR A 258 3.58 -4.77 7.88
C TYR A 258 3.05 -3.61 7.03
N ILE A 259 3.88 -2.60 6.72
CA ILE A 259 3.50 -1.47 5.88
C ILE A 259 3.52 -1.90 4.41
N PRO A 260 2.37 -1.99 3.71
CA PRO A 260 2.25 -2.68 2.44
C PRO A 260 2.65 -1.79 1.25
N ASN A 261 3.62 -0.91 1.46
CA ASN A 261 4.10 0.06 0.48
C ASN A 261 5.58 -0.13 0.21
N LEU A 262 5.96 0.15 -1.03
CA LEU A 262 7.35 0.11 -1.49
C LEU A 262 7.65 1.42 -2.23
N LEU A 263 8.71 2.13 -1.84
CA LEU A 263 9.12 3.33 -2.56
C LEU A 263 9.81 2.95 -3.88
N PHE A 264 9.44 3.59 -4.98
CA PHE A 264 10.13 3.43 -6.25
C PHE A 264 11.35 4.36 -6.34
N GLY A 265 12.52 3.78 -6.62
CA GLY A 265 13.78 4.53 -6.79
C GLY A 265 14.36 5.04 -5.46
N ASN A 266 15.47 5.78 -5.54
CA ASN A 266 16.18 6.25 -4.35
C ASN A 266 15.46 7.44 -3.67
N ALA A 267 15.69 7.58 -2.37
CA ALA A 267 15.03 8.48 -1.42
C ALA A 267 14.64 9.88 -1.94
N GLU A 268 13.54 10.40 -1.39
CA GLU A 268 12.82 11.65 -1.68
C GLU A 268 13.62 12.69 -2.48
N VAL A 269 13.51 12.64 -3.80
CA VAL A 269 13.87 13.77 -4.64
C VAL A 269 12.91 14.91 -4.32
N ASN A 270 13.41 15.97 -3.67
CA ASN A 270 12.59 17.12 -3.31
C ASN A 270 12.07 17.79 -4.60
N MET A 271 10.77 17.61 -4.88
CA MET A 271 10.10 18.22 -6.02
C MET A 271 9.14 19.29 -5.55
N ARG A 272 9.26 20.47 -6.14
CA ARG A 272 8.36 21.60 -5.88
C ARG A 272 7.41 21.75 -7.05
N ARG A 273 6.12 21.88 -6.73
CA ARG A 273 5.09 22.18 -7.71
C ARG A 273 5.03 23.67 -7.98
N PHE A 274 5.12 24.05 -9.25
CA PHE A 274 4.79 25.40 -9.71
C PHE A 274 3.73 25.25 -10.81
N GLY A 275 2.47 25.59 -10.49
CA GLY A 275 1.33 25.35 -11.37
C GLY A 275 1.09 23.85 -11.62
N SER A 276 1.04 23.44 -12.89
CA SER A 276 0.90 22.04 -13.32
C SER A 276 2.24 21.29 -13.42
N PHE A 277 3.37 21.95 -13.19
CA PHE A 277 4.70 21.40 -13.43
C PHE A 277 5.45 21.12 -12.14
N TRP A 278 6.22 20.04 -12.15
CA TRP A 278 7.09 19.63 -11.05
C TRP A 278 8.54 19.94 -11.38
N PHE A 279 9.20 20.70 -10.52
CA PHE A 279 10.59 21.09 -10.66
C PHE A 279 11.41 20.49 -9.53
N LYS A 280 12.62 20.04 -9.84
CA LYS A 280 13.56 19.60 -8.80
C LYS A 280 13.92 20.82 -7.96
N GLY A 281 13.54 20.80 -6.69
CA GLY A 281 13.98 21.81 -5.73
C GLY A 281 15.48 21.66 -5.48
N GLY A 282 16.17 22.77 -5.18
CA GLY A 282 17.54 22.72 -4.70
C GLY A 282 17.64 21.80 -3.48
N SER A 283 18.74 21.06 -3.37
CA SER A 283 19.04 20.24 -2.20
C SER A 283 19.15 21.15 -0.98
N LYS A 284 18.06 21.31 -0.22
CA LYS A 284 18.18 21.85 1.12
C LYS A 284 18.80 20.74 1.95
N ILE A 285 20.08 20.90 2.28
CA ILE A 285 20.68 20.25 3.46
C ILE A 285 19.94 20.85 4.66
N SER A 286 18.75 20.30 4.95
CA SER A 286 17.95 20.63 6.12
C SER A 286 18.06 19.43 7.04
N GLY A 287 18.50 19.68 8.28
CA GLY A 287 18.98 18.69 9.25
C GLY A 287 18.10 17.45 9.46
N SER A 288 18.75 16.37 9.89
CA SER A 288 18.22 15.07 10.35
C SER A 288 16.76 14.78 9.98
N HIS A 289 16.42 14.80 8.70
CA HIS A 289 15.07 14.47 8.29
C HIS A 289 14.89 12.96 8.43
N VAL A 290 14.01 12.54 9.34
CA VAL A 290 13.61 11.13 9.44
C VAL A 290 13.09 10.71 8.07
N PRO A 291 13.62 9.64 7.45
CA PRO A 291 13.15 9.18 6.16
C PRO A 291 11.68 8.71 6.29
N LEU A 292 10.81 9.22 5.42
CA LEU A 292 9.36 8.95 5.47
C LEU A 292 8.92 8.14 4.25
N LEU A 293 8.04 7.17 4.47
CA LEU A 293 7.31 6.47 3.42
C LEU A 293 5.90 7.06 3.29
N LYS A 294 5.59 7.58 2.11
CA LYS A 294 4.34 8.30 1.82
C LYS A 294 3.21 7.30 1.53
N THR A 295 2.43 6.93 2.55
CA THR A 295 1.35 5.93 2.49
C THR A 295 -0.05 6.56 2.51
N LEU A 296 -1.10 5.76 2.31
CA LEU A 296 -2.48 6.17 2.53
C LEU A 296 -3.20 5.09 3.33
N VAL A 297 -4.08 5.52 4.22
CA VAL A 297 -5.03 4.64 4.90
C VAL A 297 -6.45 5.12 4.69
N LEU A 298 -7.41 4.21 4.82
CA LEU A 298 -8.83 4.53 4.90
C LEU A 298 -9.23 4.66 6.36
N VAL A 299 -9.97 5.72 6.65
CA VAL A 299 -10.50 6.02 7.98
C VAL A 299 -12.02 6.05 7.91
N ALA A 300 -12.68 5.41 8.87
CA ALA A 300 -14.13 5.41 9.02
C ALA A 300 -14.65 6.83 9.32
N THR A 301 -15.67 7.27 8.57
CA THR A 301 -16.27 8.62 8.72
C THR A 301 -17.48 8.64 9.64
N ARG A 302 -17.99 7.46 9.98
CA ARG A 302 -19.05 7.19 10.95
C ARG A 302 -18.82 5.80 11.56
N PRO A 303 -19.55 5.39 12.61
CA PRO A 303 -19.57 3.99 13.02
C PRO A 303 -19.99 3.09 11.84
N LEU A 304 -19.28 1.98 11.66
CA LEU A 304 -19.49 1.01 10.58
C LEU A 304 -19.67 -0.38 11.16
N GLN A 305 -20.49 -1.20 10.50
CA GLN A 305 -20.68 -2.59 10.87
C GLN A 305 -21.04 -3.45 9.65
N ASP A 306 -20.25 -4.49 9.38
CA ASP A 306 -20.54 -5.55 8.41
C ASP A 306 -21.06 -5.06 7.04
N GLU A 307 -20.44 -4.02 6.48
CA GLU A 307 -20.91 -3.31 5.28
C GLU A 307 -19.80 -3.04 4.24
N GLU A 308 -20.19 -2.71 3.00
CA GLU A 308 -19.26 -2.31 1.94
C GLU A 308 -18.64 -0.93 2.25
N LEU A 309 -17.32 -0.82 2.10
CA LEU A 309 -16.57 0.42 2.27
C LEU A 309 -16.56 1.21 0.96
N LEU A 310 -17.15 2.40 1.02
CA LEU A 310 -17.35 3.31 -0.11
C LEU A 310 -16.49 4.57 0.06
N LEU A 311 -15.63 4.80 -0.92
CA LEU A 311 -14.65 5.87 -0.96
C LEU A 311 -15.02 6.91 -2.03
N ASN A 312 -15.07 8.19 -1.67
CA ASN A 312 -15.19 9.25 -2.67
C ASN A 312 -13.88 9.37 -3.49
N TYR A 313 -13.93 8.97 -4.77
CA TYR A 313 -12.78 8.99 -5.68
C TYR A 313 -12.36 10.38 -6.10
N ARG A 314 -13.28 11.36 -6.07
CA ARG A 314 -13.02 12.75 -6.50
C ARG A 314 -12.33 12.81 -7.87
N LEU A 315 -12.88 12.16 -8.89
CA LEU A 315 -12.22 12.05 -10.21
C LEU A 315 -11.91 13.43 -10.83
N SER A 316 -10.66 13.60 -11.26
CA SER A 316 -10.11 14.88 -11.74
C SER A 316 -10.49 15.26 -13.17
N ASN A 317 -10.96 14.30 -13.98
CA ASN A 317 -11.22 14.54 -15.39
C ASN A 317 -12.57 15.26 -15.59
N THR A 318 -12.50 16.59 -15.71
CA THR A 318 -13.64 17.46 -15.96
C THR A 318 -14.19 17.38 -17.40
N LYS A 319 -13.44 16.80 -18.36
CA LYS A 319 -13.84 16.79 -19.77
C LYS A 319 -14.77 15.64 -20.15
N ARG A 320 -14.67 14.48 -19.48
CA ARG A 320 -15.60 13.35 -19.67
C ARG A 320 -15.53 12.42 -18.46
N ARG A 321 -16.48 12.57 -17.54
CA ARG A 321 -16.65 11.64 -16.42
C ARG A 321 -17.28 10.34 -16.94
N PRO A 322 -16.86 9.16 -16.44
CA PRO A 322 -17.55 7.92 -16.73
C PRO A 322 -19.01 7.97 -16.28
N GLU A 323 -19.90 7.26 -16.96
CA GLU A 323 -21.34 7.24 -16.63
C GLU A 323 -21.64 6.74 -15.22
N TRP A 324 -20.78 5.87 -14.68
CA TRP A 324 -20.90 5.35 -13.32
C TRP A 324 -20.45 6.33 -12.24
N TYR A 325 -19.69 7.38 -12.58
CA TYR A 325 -19.17 8.33 -11.60
C TYR A 325 -20.13 9.48 -11.40
N ILE A 326 -20.55 9.68 -10.15
CA ILE A 326 -21.45 10.76 -9.78
C ILE A 326 -20.81 11.49 -8.60
N PRO A 327 -20.45 12.77 -8.75
CA PRO A 327 -19.85 13.54 -7.66
C PRO A 327 -20.70 13.46 -6.39
N VAL A 328 -20.05 13.17 -5.27
CA VAL A 328 -20.70 13.21 -3.95
C VAL A 328 -21.02 14.66 -3.56
N ASP A 329 -20.10 15.59 -3.88
CA ASP A 329 -20.24 17.03 -3.67
C ASP A 329 -19.67 17.75 -4.90
N GLU A 330 -20.55 18.31 -5.74
CA GLU A 330 -20.15 18.98 -6.97
C GLU A 330 -19.38 20.29 -6.72
N GLU A 331 -19.74 21.04 -5.67
CA GLU A 331 -19.04 22.27 -5.30
C GLU A 331 -17.62 21.98 -4.81
N GLU A 332 -17.44 20.94 -3.99
CA GLU A 332 -16.13 20.52 -3.51
C GLU A 332 -15.24 20.01 -4.66
N ASP A 333 -15.79 19.15 -5.53
CA ASP A 333 -15.07 18.67 -6.71
C ASP A 333 -14.66 19.84 -7.62
N ARG A 334 -15.55 20.83 -7.81
CA ARG A 334 -15.24 22.03 -8.61
C ARG A 334 -14.12 22.85 -7.98
N ARG A 335 -14.14 23.09 -6.66
CA ARG A 335 -13.08 23.81 -5.93
C ARG A 335 -11.73 23.09 -5.99
N ARG A 336 -11.73 21.76 -6.01
CA ARG A 336 -10.51 20.95 -6.06
C ARG A 336 -9.84 20.97 -7.44
N TRP A 337 -10.64 21.07 -8.50
CA TRP A 337 -10.17 20.92 -9.88
C TRP A 337 -10.20 22.20 -10.73
N SER A 338 -10.73 23.31 -10.19
CA SER A 338 -10.62 24.67 -10.76
C SER A 338 -9.21 25.24 -10.61
#